data_AF-A0A7J2MQI4-F1
#
_entry.id   AF-A0A7J2MQI4-F1
#
_cell.length_a   1.000
_cell.length_b   1.000
_cell.length_c   1.000
_cell.angle_alpha   90.00
_cell.angle_beta   90.00
_cell.angle_gamma   90.00
#
_symmetry.space_group_name_H-M   'P 1'
#
loop_
_entity.id
_entity.type
_entity.pdbx_description
1 polymer ?
#
loop_
_entity_poly.entity_id
_entity_poly.type
_entity_poly.pdbx_seq_one_letter_code
_entity_poly.pdbx_strand_id
1 'polypeptide(L)'
;MDAFTFINAGISTILALQVAGLGILWKHERRIAKIEDDLYVNTGNPASVPLTKRIVDISNDIQHIRSKLEKMEKKFAEQHARIEMILKILNNKGGDK
;
A
#
# COMPACT_ATOMS: atom_id res chain seq x y z
N MET A 1 -47.01 36.37 -34.65
CA MET A 1 -45.65 35.81 -34.53
C MET A 1 -45.40 34.98 -35.77
N ASP A 2 -44.34 35.29 -36.52
CA ASP A 2 -44.04 34.57 -37.75
C ASP A 2 -43.42 33.20 -37.45
N ALA A 3 -43.74 32.21 -38.30
CA ALA A 3 -43.22 30.84 -38.19
C ALA A 3 -41.68 30.81 -38.11
N PHE A 4 -41.01 31.73 -38.80
CA PHE A 4 -39.56 31.92 -38.75
C PHE A 4 -39.05 32.27 -37.34
N THR A 5 -39.78 33.12 -36.61
CA THR A 5 -39.41 33.51 -35.24
C THR A 5 -39.57 32.32 -34.29
N PHE A 6 -40.60 31.52 -34.48
CA PHE A 6 -40.88 30.33 -33.66
C PHE A 6 -39.83 29.24 -33.88
N ILE A 7 -39.43 28.99 -35.14
CA ILE A 7 -38.38 28.04 -35.49
C ILE A 7 -37.04 28.47 -34.90
N ASN A 8 -36.67 29.75 -35.00
CA ASN A 8 -35.43 30.27 -34.41
C ASN A 8 -35.41 30.17 -32.88
N ALA A 9 -36.54 30.40 -32.22
CA ALA A 9 -36.66 30.21 -30.77
C ALA A 9 -36.48 28.72 -30.38
N GLY A 10 -37.04 27.79 -31.17
CA GLY A 10 -36.84 26.35 -30.99
C GLY A 10 -35.38 25.93 -31.13
N ILE A 11 -34.70 26.36 -32.20
CA ILE A 11 -33.29 26.07 -32.45
C ILE A 11 -32.42 26.64 -31.31
N SER A 12 -32.68 27.87 -30.89
CA SER A 12 -31.93 28.53 -29.80
C SER A 12 -32.06 27.75 -28.48
N THR A 13 -33.25 27.23 -28.19
CA THR A 13 -33.51 26.44 -26.98
C THR A 13 -32.76 25.10 -27.01
N ILE A 14 -32.75 24.42 -28.17
CA ILE A 14 -32.01 23.17 -28.36
C ILE A 14 -30.51 23.39 -28.18
N LEU A 15 -29.96 24.45 -28.77
CA LEU A 15 -28.54 24.80 -28.62
C LEU A 15 -28.19 25.11 -27.17
N ALA A 16 -29.04 25.86 -26.45
CA ALA A 16 -28.82 26.15 -25.04
C ALA A 16 -28.78 24.88 -24.17
N LEU A 17 -29.68 23.93 -24.43
CA LEU A 17 -29.70 22.62 -23.77
C LEU A 17 -28.43 21.81 -24.06
N GLN A 18 -27.94 21.82 -25.30
CA GLN A 18 -26.70 21.13 -25.67
C GLN A 18 -25.48 21.73 -24.96
N VAL A 19 -25.37 23.06 -24.93
CA VAL A 19 -24.26 23.74 -24.23
C VAL A 19 -24.30 23.46 -22.72
N ALA A 20 -25.48 23.48 -22.10
CA ALA A 20 -25.64 23.14 -20.69
C ALA A 20 -25.24 21.68 -20.41
N GLY A 21 -25.64 20.74 -21.28
CA GLY A 21 -25.26 19.33 -21.19
C GLY A 21 -23.75 19.12 -21.30
N LEU A 22 -23.09 19.77 -22.27
CA LEU A 22 -21.64 19.72 -22.42
C LEU A 22 -20.91 20.29 -21.19
N GLY A 23 -21.41 21.39 -20.63
CA GLY A 23 -20.86 21.97 -19.40
C GLY A 23 -20.94 21.03 -18.19
N ILE A 24 -21.98 20.20 -18.11
CA ILE A 24 -22.12 19.15 -17.08
C ILE A 24 -21.12 18.01 -17.34
N LEU A 25 -21.02 17.53 -18.58
CA LEU A 25 -20.09 16.47 -18.95
C LEU A 25 -18.63 16.85 -18.65
N TRP A 26 -18.22 18.08 -18.98
CA TRP A 26 -16.88 18.59 -18.64
C TRP A 26 -16.60 18.62 -17.13
N LYS A 27 -17.60 18.97 -16.31
CA LYS A 27 -17.45 18.92 -14.85
C LYS A 27 -17.27 17.49 -14.35
N HIS A 28 -17.98 16.53 -14.93
CA HIS A 28 -17.83 15.12 -14.57
C HIS A 28 -16.47 14.58 -14.99
N GLU A 29 -16.02 14.87 -16.21
CA GLU A 29 -14.71 14.45 -16.71
C GLU A 29 -13.56 14.97 -15.84
N ARG A 30 -13.62 16.26 -15.45
CA ARG A 30 -12.63 16.84 -14.52
C ARG A 30 -12.64 16.19 -13.13
N ARG A 31 -13.81 15.76 -12.65
CA ARG A 31 -13.93 15.03 -11.37
C ARG A 31 -13.36 13.62 -11.48
N ILE A 32 -13.62 12.93 -12.58
CA ILE A 32 -13.10 11.58 -12.85
C ILE A 32 -11.58 11.63 -12.94
N ALA A 33 -11.02 12.55 -13.74
CA ALA A 33 -9.58 12.72 -13.87
C ALA A 33 -8.90 12.97 -12.51
N LYS A 34 -9.51 13.79 -11.64
CA LYS A 34 -8.99 14.01 -10.28
C LYS A 34 -9.01 12.74 -9.43
N ILE A 35 -10.08 11.94 -9.52
CA ILE A 35 -10.21 10.66 -8.81
C ILE A 35 -9.16 9.66 -9.32
N GLU A 36 -8.94 9.61 -10.64
CA GLU A 36 -7.91 8.77 -11.26
C GLU A 36 -6.50 9.20 -10.85
N ASP A 37 -6.21 10.50 -10.84
CA ASP A 37 -4.93 11.03 -10.34
C ASP A 37 -4.71 10.69 -8.86
N ASP A 38 -5.74 10.87 -8.03
CA ASP A 38 -5.68 10.52 -6.61
C ASP A 38 -5.48 9.01 -6.37
N LEU A 39 -6.03 8.16 -7.24
CA LEU A 39 -5.92 6.69 -7.16
C LEU A 39 -4.59 6.16 -7.69
N TYR A 40 -4.14 6.65 -8.83
CA TYR A 40 -3.07 6.03 -9.62
C TYR A 40 -1.77 6.83 -9.64
N VAL A 41 -1.82 8.15 -9.50
CA VAL A 41 -0.66 9.05 -9.64
C VAL A 41 -0.13 9.50 -8.27
N ASN A 42 -1.00 9.57 -7.26
CA ASN A 42 -0.62 10.04 -5.94
C ASN A 42 0.25 9.01 -5.19
N THR A 43 1.57 9.25 -5.17
CA THR A 43 2.60 8.44 -4.49
C THR A 43 2.38 8.27 -2.97
N GLY A 44 1.52 9.08 -2.36
CA GLY A 44 1.11 8.96 -0.95
C GLY A 44 -0.12 8.07 -0.72
N ASN A 45 -0.78 7.58 -1.78
CA ASN A 45 -1.95 6.73 -1.66
C ASN A 45 -1.51 5.27 -1.38
N PRO A 46 -1.93 4.63 -0.28
CA PRO A 46 -1.61 3.22 0.00
C PRO A 46 -2.18 2.24 -1.04
N ALA A 47 -3.09 2.68 -1.93
CA ALA A 47 -3.55 1.94 -3.10
C ALA A 47 -2.65 2.10 -4.35
N SER A 48 -1.77 3.12 -4.38
CA SER A 48 -0.80 3.32 -5.48
C SER A 48 0.33 2.28 -5.48
N VAL A 49 0.62 1.69 -4.32
CA VAL A 49 1.48 0.52 -4.21
C VAL A 49 0.62 -0.72 -4.38
N PRO A 50 0.86 -1.55 -5.42
CA PRO A 50 0.11 -2.78 -5.61
C PRO A 50 0.12 -3.61 -4.33
N LEU A 51 -1.05 -4.07 -3.88
CA LEU A 51 -1.17 -4.95 -2.70
C LEU A 51 -0.21 -6.15 -2.80
N THR A 52 0.03 -6.65 -4.01
CA THR A 52 1.00 -7.70 -4.31
C THR A 52 2.43 -7.32 -3.91
N LYS A 53 2.88 -6.09 -4.19
CA LYS A 53 4.22 -5.61 -3.80
C LYS A 53 4.32 -5.49 -2.28
N ARG A 54 3.29 -4.95 -1.62
CA ARG A 54 3.21 -4.90 -0.16
C ARG A 54 3.28 -6.29 0.49
N ILE A 55 2.59 -7.27 -0.08
CA ILE A 55 2.64 -8.66 0.38
C ILE A 55 4.04 -9.27 0.21
N VAL A 56 4.70 -9.01 -0.92
CA VAL A 56 6.08 -9.48 -1.18
C VAL A 56 7.06 -8.85 -0.18
N ASP A 57 6.96 -7.54 0.05
CA ASP A 57 7.83 -6.84 1.01
C ASP A 57 7.65 -7.39 2.43
N ILE A 58 6.40 -7.57 2.87
CA ILE A 58 6.09 -8.21 4.16
C ILE A 58 6.62 -9.64 4.22
N SER A 59 6.52 -10.41 3.14
CA SER A 59 7.03 -11.79 3.08
C SER A 59 8.56 -11.83 3.25
N ASN A 60 9.27 -10.91 2.59
CA ASN A 60 10.72 -10.77 2.72
C ASN A 60 11.13 -10.38 4.14
N ASP A 61 10.40 -9.45 4.76
CA ASP A 61 10.64 -9.04 6.15
C ASP A 61 10.45 -10.22 7.12
N ILE A 62 9.39 -11.02 6.94
CA ILE A 62 9.15 -12.23 7.75
C ILE A 62 10.27 -13.25 7.58
N GLN A 63 10.76 -13.48 6.35
CA GLN A 63 11.88 -14.39 6.11
C GLN A 63 13.16 -13.90 6.79
N HIS A 64 13.44 -12.61 6.75
CA HIS A 64 14.61 -12.03 7.38
C HIS A 64 14.52 -12.09 8.92
N ILE A 65 13.34 -11.84 9.49
CA ILE A 65 13.07 -12.02 10.93
C ILE A 65 13.29 -13.48 11.34
N ARG A 66 12.76 -14.43 10.57
CA ARG A 66 12.96 -15.86 10.81
C ARG A 66 14.45 -16.24 10.82
N SER A 67 15.21 -15.79 9.83
CA SER A 67 16.66 -16.05 9.79
C SER A 67 17.41 -15.47 10.99
N LYS A 68 17.01 -14.29 11.46
CA LYS A 68 17.57 -13.69 12.68
C LYS A 68 17.23 -14.51 13.93
N LEU A 69 16.00 -15.01 14.05
CA LEU A 69 15.59 -15.88 15.15
C LEU A 69 16.38 -17.19 15.17
N GLU A 70 16.51 -17.87 14.03
CA GLU A 70 17.30 -19.10 13.92
C GLU A 70 18.77 -18.88 14.33
N LYS A 71 19.37 -17.73 13.95
CA LYS A 71 20.72 -17.36 14.40
C LYS A 71 20.79 -17.07 15.90
N MET A 72 19.75 -16.46 16.49
CA MET A 72 19.68 -16.23 17.92
C MET A 72 19.55 -17.54 18.69
N GLU A 73 18.67 -18.45 18.27
CA GLU A 73 18.52 -19.78 18.87
C GLU A 73 19.84 -20.53 18.88
N LYS A 74 20.58 -20.53 17.77
CA LYS A 74 21.90 -21.16 17.69
C LYS A 74 22.88 -20.55 18.70
N LYS A 75 22.94 -19.22 18.80
CA LYS A 75 23.80 -18.54 19.78
C LYS A 75 23.41 -18.87 21.23
N PHE A 76 22.11 -18.97 21.52
CA PHE A 76 21.63 -19.37 22.84
C PHE A 76 22.05 -20.81 23.17
N ALA A 77 21.90 -21.74 22.22
CA ALA A 77 22.36 -23.12 22.39
C ALA A 77 23.87 -23.21 22.65
N GLU A 78 24.68 -22.45 21.89
CA GLU A 78 26.12 -22.38 22.09
C GLU A 78 26.51 -21.81 23.47
N GLN A 79 25.83 -20.75 23.91
CA GLN A 79 26.06 -20.21 25.26
C GLN A 79 25.63 -21.16 26.37
N HIS A 80 24.51 -21.85 26.21
CA HIS A 80 24.03 -22.84 27.17
C HIS A 80 25.05 -23.97 27.33
N ALA A 81 25.56 -24.52 26.23
CA ALA A 81 26.59 -25.57 26.24
C ALA A 81 27.89 -25.10 26.91
N ARG A 82 28.30 -23.84 26.71
CA ARG A 82 29.48 -23.26 27.39
C ARG A 82 29.28 -23.17 28.90
N ILE A 83 28.09 -22.74 29.35
CA ILE A 83 27.75 -22.64 30.77
C ILE A 83 27.79 -24.04 31.40
N GLU A 84 27.18 -25.05 30.78
CA GLU A 84 27.23 -26.42 31.28
C GLU A 84 28.66 -26.96 31.40
N MET A 85 29.51 -26.69 30.42
CA MET A 85 30.92 -27.09 30.46
C MET A 85 31.67 -26.44 31.63
N ILE A 86 31.46 -25.14 31.85
CA ILE A 86 32.05 -24.42 32.99
C ILE A 86 31.58 -25.01 34.33
N LEU A 87 30.27 -25.28 34.47
CA LEU A 87 29.72 -25.89 35.67
C LEU A 87 30.31 -27.28 35.94
N LYS A 88 30.49 -28.11 34.91
CA LYS A 88 31.18 -29.41 35.04
C LYS A 88 32.62 -29.28 35.51
N ILE A 89 33.37 -28.30 34.97
CA ILE A 89 34.76 -28.05 35.39
C ILE A 89 34.83 -27.59 36.85
N LEU A 90 33.92 -26.71 37.28
CA LEU A 90 33.85 -26.23 38.66
C LEU A 90 33.50 -27.35 39.65
N ASN A 91 32.54 -28.21 39.31
CA ASN A 91 32.17 -29.35 40.14
C ASN A 91 33.32 -30.37 40.28
N ASN A 92 34.10 -30.61 39.22
CA ASN A 92 35.25 -31.51 39.29
C ASN A 92 36.44 -30.93 40.09
N LYS A 93 36.56 -29.60 40.19
CA LYS A 93 37.61 -28.95 41.01
C LYS A 93 37.23 -28.81 42.49
N GLY A 94 35.94 -28.91 42.83
CA GLY A 94 35.47 -28.82 44.21
C GLY A 94 35.56 -30.12 45.02
N GLY A 95 35.86 -31.25 44.38
CA GLY A 95 35.93 -32.58 45.00
C GLY A 95 37.32 -33.06 45.43
N ASP A 96 38.34 -32.21 45.35
CA ASP A 96 39.74 -32.56 45.69
C ASP A 96 40.17 -32.00 47.06
N LYS A 97 39.27 -32.06 48.05
CA LYS A 97 39.53 -31.75 49.45
C LYS A 97 38.90 -32.78 50.37
#